data_AF-A0A7C5B7V8-F1
#
_entry.id   AF-A0A7C5B7V8-F1
#
_cell.length_a   1.000
_cell.length_b   1.000
_cell.length_c   1.000
_cell.angle_alpha   90.00
_cell.angle_beta   90.00
_cell.angle_gamma   90.00
#
_symmetry.space_group_name_H-M   'P 1'
#
loop_
_entity.id
_entity.type
_entity.pdbx_description
1 polymer ?
#
loop_
_entity_poly.entity_id
_entity_poly.type
_entity_poly.pdbx_seq_one_letter_code
_entity_poly.pdbx_strand_id
1 'polypeptide(L)'
;MSKELIDGLNKALSDEITRIVTYLNQSFMVFGPSRNALHETLEKIAIKEMNHMELLSERIVGLGGVPTVKSKDMEQTYVVENMLKMDAKYEKEALETYMKIRDIAKKENELATVNLIEQIMLDEQSHLDEINKMLRKNPS
;
A
#
# COMPACT_ATOMS: atom_id res chain seq x y z
N MET A 1 -7.14 12.16 -20.20
CA MET A 1 -7.13 12.27 -18.72
C MET A 1 -6.10 13.33 -18.34
N SER A 2 -6.28 14.03 -17.22
CA SER A 2 -5.27 15.01 -16.80
C SER A 2 -3.93 14.33 -16.51
N LYS A 3 -2.85 15.09 -16.72
CA LYS A 3 -1.52 14.69 -16.30
C LYS A 3 -1.47 14.49 -14.78
N GLU A 4 -2.21 15.30 -14.03
CA GLU A 4 -2.27 15.23 -12.57
C GLU A 4 -2.80 13.88 -12.07
N LEU A 5 -3.86 13.33 -12.69
CA LEU A 5 -4.38 12.02 -12.31
C LEU A 5 -3.37 10.90 -12.62
N ILE A 6 -2.76 10.93 -13.81
CA ILE A 6 -1.76 9.92 -14.22
C ILE A 6 -0.51 9.98 -13.32
N ASP A 7 -0.05 11.18 -12.97
CA ASP A 7 1.09 11.39 -12.06
C ASP A 7 0.74 10.89 -10.64
N GLY A 8 -0.49 11.14 -10.18
CA GLY A 8 -1.01 10.62 -8.91
C GLY A 8 -1.04 9.09 -8.87
N LEU A 9 -1.58 8.45 -9.90
CA LEU A 9 -1.61 6.99 -10.03
C LEU A 9 -0.19 6.40 -10.09
N ASN A 10 0.74 7.03 -10.82
CA ASN A 10 2.13 6.59 -10.86
C ASN A 10 2.85 6.76 -9.52
N LYS A 11 2.53 7.80 -8.75
CA LYS A 11 3.02 7.93 -7.38
C LYS A 11 2.55 6.75 -6.52
N ALA A 12 1.25 6.44 -6.55
CA ALA A 12 0.70 5.31 -5.81
C ALA A 12 1.35 3.98 -6.26
N LEU A 13 1.51 3.75 -7.56
CA LEU A 13 2.18 2.56 -8.09
C LEU A 13 3.62 2.42 -7.59
N SER A 14 4.37 3.53 -7.52
CA SER A 14 5.72 3.53 -6.94
C SER A 14 5.71 3.20 -5.45
N ASP A 15 4.70 3.68 -4.72
CA ASP A 15 4.47 3.35 -3.32
C ASP A 15 4.19 1.85 -3.17
N GLU A 16 3.31 1.26 -3.98
CA GLU A 16 3.00 -0.19 -3.97
C GLU A 16 4.24 -1.07 -4.23
N ILE A 17 5.02 -0.75 -5.27
CA ILE A 17 6.26 -1.49 -5.56
C ILE A 17 7.21 -1.46 -4.36
N THR A 18 7.27 -0.33 -3.66
CA THR A 18 8.08 -0.18 -2.45
C THR A 18 7.51 -1.01 -1.31
N ARG A 19 6.18 -1.02 -1.11
CA ARG A 19 5.50 -1.81 -0.06
C ARG A 19 5.67 -3.31 -0.27
N ILE A 20 5.54 -3.82 -1.49
CA ILE A 20 5.77 -5.24 -1.83
C ILE A 20 7.14 -5.69 -1.31
N VAL A 21 8.20 -4.94 -1.67
CA VAL A 21 9.57 -5.28 -1.28
C VAL A 21 9.76 -5.13 0.23
N THR A 22 9.15 -4.12 0.84
CA THR A 22 9.21 -3.87 2.29
C THR A 22 8.61 -5.02 3.08
N TYR A 23 7.36 -5.38 2.79
CA TYR A 23 6.63 -6.42 3.52
C TYR A 23 7.26 -7.80 3.32
N LEU A 24 7.71 -8.14 2.10
CA LEU A 24 8.46 -9.38 1.87
C LEU A 24 9.78 -9.41 2.65
N ASN A 25 10.54 -8.32 2.64
CA ASN A 25 11.79 -8.27 3.38
C ASN A 25 11.55 -8.45 4.89
N GLN A 26 10.58 -7.73 5.46
CA GLN A 26 10.22 -7.86 6.86
C GLN A 26 9.72 -9.27 7.20
N SER A 27 8.92 -9.91 6.34
CA SER A 27 8.42 -11.26 6.57
C SER A 27 9.57 -12.28 6.68
N PHE A 28 10.69 -12.05 6.01
CA PHE A 28 11.90 -12.87 6.15
C PHE A 28 12.75 -12.51 7.38
N MET A 29 12.67 -11.26 7.84
CA MET A 29 13.48 -10.70 8.92
C MET A 29 12.80 -10.68 10.29
N VAL A 30 11.65 -11.35 10.44
CA VAL A 30 11.02 -11.58 11.74
C VAL A 30 11.57 -12.84 12.42
N PHE A 31 12.01 -12.70 13.67
CA PHE A 31 12.62 -13.77 14.46
C PHE A 31 11.88 -13.95 15.81
N GLY A 32 12.09 -15.11 16.44
CA GLY A 32 11.55 -15.41 17.76
C GLY A 32 10.19 -16.13 17.75
N PRO A 33 9.55 -16.27 18.92
CA PRO A 33 8.38 -17.15 19.10
C PRO A 33 7.17 -16.81 18.23
N SER A 34 6.94 -15.52 17.95
CA SER A 34 5.80 -15.04 17.15
C SER A 34 6.06 -14.98 15.64
N ARG A 35 7.24 -15.43 15.20
CA ARG A 35 7.71 -15.34 13.81
C ARG A 35 6.70 -15.83 12.79
N ASN A 36 6.13 -17.03 12.99
CA ASN A 36 5.35 -17.67 11.95
C ASN A 36 4.06 -16.88 11.62
N ALA A 37 3.38 -16.39 12.66
CA ALA A 37 2.18 -15.55 12.47
C ALA A 37 2.52 -14.22 11.80
N LEU A 38 3.60 -13.55 12.24
CA LEU A 38 4.03 -12.29 11.63
C LEU A 38 4.46 -12.48 10.16
N HIS A 39 5.22 -13.53 9.88
CA HIS A 39 5.64 -13.87 8.53
C HIS A 39 4.43 -14.07 7.61
N GLU A 40 3.46 -14.89 8.02
CA GLU A 40 2.26 -15.17 7.24
C GLU A 40 1.43 -13.90 7.00
N THR A 41 1.26 -13.05 8.01
CA THR A 41 0.52 -11.78 7.87
C THR A 41 1.24 -10.83 6.90
N LEU A 42 2.54 -10.60 7.07
CA LEU A 42 3.30 -9.68 6.22
C LEU A 42 3.39 -10.19 4.78
N GLU A 43 3.56 -11.49 4.56
CA GLU A 43 3.54 -12.10 3.23
C GLU A 43 2.17 -11.92 2.54
N LYS A 44 1.07 -12.13 3.27
CA LYS A 44 -0.28 -11.90 2.73
C LYS A 44 -0.51 -10.45 2.34
N ILE A 45 -0.05 -9.49 3.14
CA ILE A 45 -0.14 -8.07 2.80
C ILE A 45 0.70 -7.79 1.55
N ALA A 46 1.93 -8.30 1.46
CA ALA A 46 2.74 -8.13 0.24
C ALA A 46 2.05 -8.65 -1.03
N ILE A 47 1.33 -9.78 -0.95
CA ILE A 47 0.55 -10.31 -2.07
C ILE A 47 -0.63 -9.38 -2.41
N LYS A 48 -1.25 -8.73 -1.42
CA LYS A 48 -2.29 -7.72 -1.66
C LYS A 48 -1.73 -6.51 -2.41
N GLU A 49 -0.55 -6.02 -2.02
CA GLU A 49 0.11 -4.92 -2.73
C GLU A 49 0.49 -5.29 -4.18
N MET A 50 0.83 -6.55 -4.45
CA MET A 50 1.02 -7.02 -5.83
C MET A 50 -0.25 -6.89 -6.68
N ASN A 51 -1.42 -7.14 -6.10
CA ASN A 51 -2.70 -6.94 -6.79
C ASN A 51 -3.00 -5.44 -6.97
N HIS A 52 -2.69 -4.59 -5.98
CA HIS A 52 -2.82 -3.13 -6.11
C HIS A 52 -1.93 -2.60 -7.25
N MET A 53 -0.67 -3.06 -7.31
CA MET A 53 0.27 -2.74 -8.38
C MET A 53 -0.29 -3.13 -9.76
N GLU A 54 -0.88 -4.31 -9.91
CA GLU A 54 -1.54 -4.75 -11.15
C GLU A 54 -2.69 -3.82 -11.53
N LEU A 55 -3.65 -3.60 -10.62
CA LEU A 55 -4.82 -2.74 -10.83
C LEU A 55 -4.43 -1.32 -11.24
N LEU A 56 -3.46 -0.72 -10.54
CA LEU A 56 -2.95 0.62 -10.87
C LEU A 56 -2.27 0.64 -12.23
N SER A 57 -1.46 -0.36 -12.55
CA SER A 57 -0.77 -0.45 -13.83
C SER A 57 -1.75 -0.56 -15.00
N GLU A 58 -2.75 -1.44 -14.90
CA GLU A 58 -3.80 -1.57 -15.90
C GLU A 58 -4.58 -0.26 -16.05
N ARG A 59 -4.89 0.42 -14.93
CA ARG A 59 -5.61 1.68 -14.96
C ARG A 59 -4.80 2.78 -15.63
N ILE A 60 -3.52 2.91 -15.32
CA ILE A 60 -2.61 3.89 -15.95
C ILE A 60 -2.54 3.67 -17.46
N VAL A 61 -2.36 2.42 -17.91
CA VAL A 61 -2.34 2.09 -19.35
C VAL A 61 -3.68 2.40 -20.01
N GLY A 62 -4.79 2.02 -19.38
CA GLY A 62 -6.14 2.29 -19.87
C GLY A 62 -6.46 3.78 -20.02
N LEU A 63 -5.82 4.64 -19.22
CA LEU A 63 -5.90 6.09 -19.32
C LEU A 63 -4.91 6.71 -20.32
N GLY A 64 -4.09 5.89 -20.99
CA GLY A 64 -3.08 6.30 -21.96
C GLY A 64 -1.75 6.74 -21.35
N GLY A 65 -1.51 6.45 -20.06
CA GLY A 65 -0.25 6.70 -19.37
C GLY A 65 0.75 5.54 -19.51
N VAL A 66 1.96 5.76 -19.03
CA VAL A 66 3.01 4.73 -18.93
C VAL A 66 3.23 4.41 -17.45
N PRO A 67 2.98 3.18 -16.98
CA PRO A 67 3.24 2.78 -15.61
C PRO A 67 4.72 2.89 -15.24
N THR A 68 4.99 3.48 -14.08
CA THR A 68 6.34 3.49 -13.51
C THR A 68 6.75 2.10 -13.06
N VAL A 69 8.05 1.83 -13.12
CA VAL A 69 8.69 0.63 -12.55
C VAL A 69 9.63 0.98 -11.39
N LYS A 70 9.62 2.25 -10.94
CA LYS A 70 10.54 2.75 -9.93
C LYS A 70 9.96 2.54 -8.53
N SER A 71 10.77 1.95 -7.64
CA SER A 71 10.55 1.99 -6.20
C SER A 71 11.20 3.22 -5.57
N LYS A 72 10.84 3.51 -4.32
CA LYS A 72 11.53 4.46 -3.45
C LYS A 72 12.57 3.74 -2.59
N ASP A 73 13.43 4.52 -1.95
CA ASP A 73 14.33 4.00 -0.93
C ASP A 73 13.52 3.49 0.26
N MET A 74 13.93 2.34 0.78
CA MET A 74 13.27 1.65 1.87
C MET A 74 14.13 1.76 3.13
N GLU A 75 13.52 2.18 4.23
CA GLU A 75 14.15 2.11 5.55
C GLU A 75 14.14 0.66 6.05
N GLN A 76 15.26 0.21 6.62
CA GLN A 76 15.39 -1.13 7.20
C GLN A 76 15.45 -1.05 8.71
N THR A 77 14.69 -1.91 9.37
CA THR A 77 14.77 -2.13 10.81
C THR A 77 14.56 -3.59 11.12
N TYR A 78 15.16 -4.06 12.23
CA TYR A 78 15.10 -5.46 12.66
C TYR A 78 14.32 -5.63 13.97
N VAL A 79 13.74 -4.54 14.48
CA VAL A 79 12.89 -4.54 15.67
C VAL A 79 11.44 -4.60 15.21
N VAL A 80 10.73 -5.68 15.55
CA VAL A 80 9.34 -5.93 15.12
C VAL A 80 8.42 -4.74 15.40
N GLU A 81 8.53 -4.14 16.59
CA GLU A 81 7.71 -2.96 16.94
C GLU A 81 7.98 -1.76 16.01
N ASN A 82 9.22 -1.57 15.57
CA ASN A 82 9.56 -0.51 14.63
C ASN A 82 9.09 -0.82 13.21
N MET A 83 9.15 -2.08 12.77
CA MET A 83 8.56 -2.52 11.49
C MET A 83 7.07 -2.17 11.46
N LEU A 84 6.31 -2.65 12.45
CA LEU A 84 4.87 -2.44 12.51
C LEU A 84 4.48 -0.96 12.62
N LYS A 85 5.24 -0.14 13.35
CA LYS A 85 5.00 1.32 13.41
C LYS A 85 5.26 2.00 12.07
N MET A 86 6.30 1.56 11.36
CA MET A 86 6.65 2.06 10.04
C MET A 86 5.56 1.67 9.03
N ASP A 87 5.10 0.42 9.06
CA ASP A 87 4.03 -0.09 8.19
C ASP A 87 2.72 0.68 8.43
N ALA A 88 2.31 0.84 9.70
CA ALA A 88 1.14 1.63 10.06
C ALA A 88 1.23 3.10 9.62
N LYS A 89 2.44 3.66 9.53
CA LYS A 89 2.65 5.00 8.98
C LYS A 89 2.46 4.99 7.46
N TYR A 90 3.04 4.02 6.77
CA TYR A 90 2.91 3.91 5.32
C TYR A 90 1.47 3.68 4.87
N GLU A 91 0.69 2.86 5.57
CA GLU A 91 -0.73 2.65 5.26
C GLU A 91 -1.54 3.95 5.38
N LYS A 92 -1.25 4.79 6.39
CA LYS A 92 -1.90 6.10 6.54
C LYS A 92 -1.53 7.05 5.39
N GLU A 93 -0.26 7.08 5.00
CA GLU A 93 0.22 7.89 3.87
C GLU A 93 -0.36 7.40 2.53
N ALA A 94 -0.59 6.09 2.38
CA ALA A 94 -1.26 5.48 1.23
C ALA A 94 -2.73 5.94 1.17
N LEU A 95 -3.48 5.82 2.27
CA LEU A 95 -4.88 6.31 2.36
C LEU A 95 -4.99 7.80 2.00
N GLU A 96 -4.09 8.65 2.50
CA GLU A 96 -4.07 10.07 2.14
C GLU A 96 -3.77 10.30 0.65
N THR A 97 -2.87 9.50 0.08
CA THR A 97 -2.55 9.54 -1.36
C THR A 97 -3.76 9.14 -2.20
N TYR A 98 -4.41 8.04 -1.84
CA TYR A 98 -5.59 7.53 -2.52
C TYR A 98 -6.78 8.47 -2.42
N MET A 99 -7.02 9.12 -1.28
CA MET A 99 -8.04 10.15 -1.14
C MET A 99 -7.84 11.29 -2.15
N LYS A 100 -6.60 11.77 -2.34
CA LYS A 100 -6.28 12.82 -3.31
C LYS A 100 -6.55 12.35 -4.74
N ILE A 101 -6.11 11.15 -5.10
CA ILE A 101 -6.33 10.56 -6.44
C ILE A 101 -7.83 10.42 -6.72
N ARG A 102 -8.59 9.89 -5.77
CA ARG A 102 -10.05 9.75 -5.86
C ARG A 102 -10.73 11.09 -6.09
N ASP A 103 -10.31 12.14 -5.37
CA ASP A 103 -10.91 13.47 -5.49
C ASP A 103 -10.58 14.12 -6.85
N ILE A 104 -9.39 13.88 -7.41
CA ILE A 104 -9.05 14.27 -8.79
C ILE A 104 -9.92 13.52 -9.79
N ALA A 105 -10.01 12.19 -9.68
CA ALA A 105 -10.84 11.36 -10.55
C ALA A 105 -12.32 11.77 -10.50
N LYS A 106 -12.86 12.09 -9.31
CA LYS A 106 -14.23 12.62 -9.15
C LYS A 106 -14.42 13.93 -9.91
N LYS A 107 -13.48 14.88 -9.82
CA LYS A 107 -13.53 16.15 -10.55
C LYS A 107 -13.51 15.95 -12.07
N GLU A 108 -12.82 14.92 -12.54
CA GLU A 108 -12.72 14.57 -13.96
C GLU A 108 -13.85 13.64 -14.44
N ASN A 109 -14.83 13.34 -13.58
CA ASN A 109 -15.91 12.36 -13.83
C ASN A 109 -15.39 10.98 -14.26
N GLU A 110 -14.21 10.59 -13.78
CA GLU A 110 -13.57 9.32 -14.10
C GLU A 110 -13.99 8.23 -13.10
N LEU A 111 -15.24 7.80 -13.23
CA LEU A 111 -15.90 6.92 -12.25
C LEU A 111 -15.22 5.55 -12.09
N ALA A 112 -14.59 5.03 -13.14
CA ALA A 112 -13.89 3.75 -13.06
C ALA A 112 -12.67 3.82 -12.13
N THR A 113 -11.86 4.87 -12.21
CA THR A 113 -10.74 5.12 -11.29
C THR A 113 -11.26 5.40 -9.89
N VAL A 114 -12.37 6.13 -9.73
CA VAL A 114 -12.96 6.36 -8.40
C VAL A 114 -13.26 5.03 -7.70
N ASN A 115 -13.96 4.12 -8.38
CA ASN A 115 -14.32 2.83 -7.80
C ASN A 115 -13.08 1.97 -7.50
N LEU A 116 -12.11 1.93 -8.42
CA LEU A 116 -10.85 1.20 -8.22
C LEU A 116 -10.08 1.72 -7.00
N ILE A 117 -9.98 3.04 -6.86
CA ILE A 117 -9.25 3.65 -5.75
C ILE A 117 -9.99 3.46 -4.43
N GLU A 118 -11.32 3.56 -4.41
CA GLU A 118 -12.10 3.27 -3.21
C GLU A 118 -12.00 1.79 -2.80
N GLN A 119 -11.87 0.86 -3.75
CA GLN A 119 -11.58 -0.55 -3.45
C GLN A 119 -10.21 -0.73 -2.80
N ILE A 120 -9.14 -0.15 -3.38
CA ILE A 120 -7.79 -0.24 -2.81
C ILE A 120 -7.76 0.38 -1.40
N MET A 121 -8.40 1.54 -1.20
CA MET A 121 -8.50 2.17 0.13
C MET A 121 -9.15 1.27 1.19
N LEU A 122 -10.09 0.41 0.81
CA LEU A 122 -10.67 -0.55 1.77
C LEU A 122 -9.66 -1.62 2.18
N ASP A 123 -8.85 -2.10 1.23
CA ASP A 123 -7.77 -3.06 1.51
C ASP A 123 -6.70 -2.39 2.41
N GLU A 124 -6.26 -1.16 2.11
CA GLU A 124 -5.28 -0.44 2.96
C GLU A 124 -5.80 -0.16 4.38
N GLN A 125 -7.08 0.19 4.50
CA GLN A 125 -7.69 0.35 5.82
C GLN A 125 -7.67 -0.97 6.60
N SER A 126 -7.91 -2.10 5.94
CA SER A 126 -7.82 -3.42 6.55
C SER A 126 -6.38 -3.77 6.95
N HIS A 127 -5.38 -3.43 6.12
CA HIS A 127 -3.97 -3.61 6.43
C HIS A 127 -3.60 -2.82 7.69
N LEU A 128 -3.95 -1.53 7.72
CA LEU A 128 -3.72 -0.64 8.86
C LEU A 128 -4.38 -1.15 10.14
N ASP A 129 -5.62 -1.63 10.06
CA ASP A 129 -6.33 -2.17 11.22
C ASP A 129 -5.65 -3.42 11.77
N GLU A 130 -5.19 -4.32 10.91
CA GLU A 130 -4.46 -5.52 11.31
C GLU A 130 -3.12 -5.16 11.98
N ILE A 131 -2.36 -4.24 11.41
CA ILE A 131 -1.10 -3.75 11.98
C ILE A 131 -1.35 -3.08 13.34
N ASN A 132 -2.39 -2.27 13.46
CA ASN A 132 -2.74 -1.62 14.71
C ASN A 132 -3.15 -2.63 15.79
N LYS A 133 -3.82 -3.73 15.46
CA LYS A 133 -4.09 -4.81 16.44
C LYS A 133 -2.80 -5.41 16.97
N MET A 134 -1.80 -5.62 16.11
CA MET A 134 -0.48 -6.14 16.52
C MET A 134 0.30 -5.16 17.40
N LEU A 135 0.08 -3.85 17.24
CA LEU A 135 0.71 -2.79 18.07
C LEU A 135 -0.01 -2.52 19.40
N ARG A 136 -1.28 -2.89 19.53
CA ARG A 136 -2.06 -2.64 20.76
C ARG A 136 -1.60 -3.55 21.88
N LYS A 137 -1.56 -3.00 23.09
CA LYS A 137 -1.60 -3.82 24.31
C LYS A 137 -3.04 -4.32 24.52
N ASN A 138 -3.20 -5.48 25.16
CA ASN A 138 -4.51 -6.07 25.45
C ASN A 138 -5.51 -5.00 25.94
N PRO A 139 -6.79 -5.08 25.52
CA PRO A 139 -7.80 -4.17 26.03
C PRO A 139 -7.78 -4.21 27.56
N SER A 140 -7.73 -3.03 28.18
CA SER A 140 -7.97 -2.84 29.62
C SER A 140 -9.43 -3.01 29.94
#